data_AF-A0A7Y7D8P2-F1
#
_entry.id   AF-A0A7Y7D8P2-F1
#
_cell.length_a   1.000
_cell.length_b   1.000
_cell.length_c   1.000
_cell.angle_alpha   90.00
_cell.angle_beta   90.00
_cell.angle_gamma   90.00
#
_symmetry.space_group_name_H-M   'P 1'
#
loop_
_entity.id
_entity.type
_entity.pdbx_description
1 polymer ?
#
loop_
_entity_poly.entity_id
_entity_poly.type
_entity_poly.pdbx_seq_one_letter_code
_entity_poly.pdbx_strand_id
1 'polypeptide(L)'
;MKKFDISAFQRLGGVSSRLLRHDPEQELLQKAAGEKLSPARETSLFFNDLEGAWFGNKGWNIIALPSPGSTPDSQGDFRLLLIPYAETLDVRNAGAPARNRGGSLDQFVAALEYQQRVFNKDTGEALHVENGMFMNLSEILDNDSQTQPIPEFNVGRSGTIPHGDSIMLLSKPPFSVKGAPEIPDISSQPPDIGQQAPLGYLDPYLVPHDGINVGNPNATLRQELEMQACDGFEILETRTLVLDSANAGAINNIPFIVRHANATRMQAVFWLEKVRNNKTGQVFDQLQYTQIIDLAFHLKFGQDDPNDLITWPHITINTMVKQ
;
A
#
# COMPACT_ATOMS: atom_id res chain seq x y z
N MET A 1 -9.48 -20.35 -12.39
CA MET A 1 -8.14 -20.06 -11.84
C MET A 1 -7.29 -19.38 -12.91
N LYS A 2 -7.19 -18.06 -12.88
CA LYS A 2 -6.20 -17.29 -13.65
C LYS A 2 -5.81 -16.09 -12.79
N LYS A 3 -4.48 -16.00 -12.59
CA LYS A 3 -3.75 -15.14 -11.66
C LYS A 3 -3.83 -13.66 -12.06
N PHE A 4 -3.89 -12.82 -11.04
CA PHE A 4 -3.53 -11.41 -11.02
C PHE A 4 -2.24 -11.13 -11.83
N ASP A 5 -2.21 -10.02 -12.57
CA ASP A 5 -0.99 -9.56 -13.22
C ASP A 5 -0.03 -8.96 -12.19
N ILE A 6 0.99 -9.75 -11.85
CA ILE A 6 2.14 -9.39 -11.00
C ILE A 6 3.07 -8.35 -11.65
N SER A 7 2.85 -7.87 -12.87
CA SER A 7 3.69 -6.84 -13.50
C SER A 7 3.59 -5.47 -12.81
N ALA A 8 2.46 -5.16 -12.15
CA ALA A 8 2.36 -4.02 -11.23
C ALA A 8 3.19 -4.20 -9.94
N PHE A 9 3.58 -5.44 -9.63
CA PHE A 9 4.47 -5.87 -8.55
C PHE A 9 5.87 -6.30 -9.05
N GLN A 10 6.19 -6.14 -10.35
CA GLN A 10 7.50 -6.50 -10.89
C GLN A 10 8.56 -5.44 -10.55
N ARG A 11 9.08 -5.53 -9.33
CA ARG A 11 10.53 -5.50 -9.08
C ARG A 11 10.89 -6.57 -8.05
N LEU A 12 10.84 -7.83 -8.49
CA LEU A 12 11.69 -8.87 -7.93
C LEU A 12 12.86 -9.03 -8.89
N GLY A 13 14.09 -8.91 -8.40
CA GLY A 13 15.29 -8.98 -9.21
C GLY A 13 15.40 -10.31 -9.94
N GLY A 14 15.79 -10.22 -11.21
CA GLY A 14 15.98 -11.34 -12.11
C GLY A 14 16.01 -10.85 -13.55
N VAL A 15 17.20 -10.82 -14.14
CA VAL A 15 17.48 -10.32 -15.49
C VAL A 15 16.60 -11.01 -16.54
N SER A 16 15.76 -10.26 -17.26
CA SER A 16 15.56 -10.39 -18.73
C SER A 16 14.50 -9.39 -19.19
N SER A 17 14.96 -8.26 -19.72
CA SER A 17 14.18 -7.40 -20.59
C SER A 17 13.96 -8.09 -21.95
N ARG A 18 12.74 -8.55 -22.23
CA ARG A 18 12.18 -8.57 -23.60
C ARG A 18 10.71 -8.98 -23.60
N LEU A 19 9.91 -8.05 -24.14
CA LEU A 19 8.62 -8.25 -24.81
C LEU A 19 7.53 -8.94 -23.98
N LEU A 20 6.43 -8.22 -23.74
CA LEU A 20 5.17 -8.49 -24.44
C LEU A 20 4.16 -7.38 -24.12
N ARG A 21 3.66 -6.76 -25.19
CA ARG A 21 2.50 -5.88 -25.20
C ARG A 21 1.27 -6.76 -25.01
N HIS A 22 0.61 -6.68 -23.85
CA HIS A 22 -0.82 -6.89 -23.72
C HIS A 22 -1.26 -6.43 -22.34
N ASP A 23 -2.20 -5.48 -22.31
CA ASP A 23 -2.78 -4.86 -21.12
C ASP A 23 -3.90 -5.75 -20.54
N PRO A 24 -3.68 -6.41 -19.39
CA PRO A 24 -4.67 -7.31 -18.78
C PRO A 24 -5.78 -6.57 -18.02
N GLU A 25 -5.66 -5.24 -17.81
CA GLU A 25 -6.74 -4.42 -17.21
C GLU A 25 -8.01 -4.48 -18.06
N GLN A 26 -7.85 -4.57 -19.39
CA GLN A 26 -8.95 -4.70 -20.35
C GLN A 26 -9.76 -6.00 -20.19
N GLU A 27 -9.14 -7.12 -19.79
CA GLU A 27 -9.85 -8.40 -19.57
C GLU A 27 -10.49 -8.50 -18.18
N LEU A 28 -9.92 -7.86 -17.16
CA LEU A 28 -10.52 -7.79 -15.81
C LEU A 28 -11.75 -6.87 -15.77
N LEU A 29 -11.72 -5.78 -16.53
CA LEU A 29 -12.88 -4.92 -16.78
C LEU A 29 -14.03 -5.64 -17.50
N GLN A 30 -13.79 -6.80 -18.13
CA GLN A 30 -14.81 -7.60 -18.82
C GLN A 30 -15.41 -8.73 -17.95
N LYS A 31 -14.84 -9.04 -16.77
CA LYS A 31 -15.30 -10.14 -15.91
C LYS A 31 -16.22 -9.75 -14.75
N ALA A 32 -16.49 -8.46 -14.55
CA ALA A 32 -17.45 -8.00 -13.54
C ALA A 32 -18.90 -8.08 -14.07
N ALA A 33 -19.64 -9.12 -13.69
CA ALA A 33 -21.09 -9.21 -13.91
C ALA A 33 -21.84 -8.35 -12.88
N GLY A 34 -21.99 -7.06 -13.23
CA GLY A 34 -22.72 -5.98 -12.58
C GLY A 34 -22.71 -4.75 -13.49
N GLU A 35 -23.65 -3.82 -13.32
CA GLU A 35 -23.66 -2.56 -14.08
C GLU A 35 -22.32 -1.84 -13.89
N LYS A 36 -21.56 -1.65 -14.97
CA LYS A 36 -20.19 -1.09 -14.90
C LYS A 36 -20.29 0.37 -14.47
N LEU A 37 -19.97 0.64 -13.20
CA LEU A 37 -19.99 2.00 -12.65
C LEU A 37 -18.96 2.87 -13.38
N SER A 38 -19.23 4.17 -13.45
CA SER A 38 -18.24 5.11 -13.96
C SER A 38 -17.07 5.21 -12.97
N PRO A 39 -15.84 5.50 -13.44
CA PRO A 39 -14.68 5.77 -12.58
C PRO A 39 -14.96 6.74 -11.43
N ALA A 40 -15.64 7.86 -11.72
CA ALA A 40 -16.00 8.85 -10.70
C ALA A 40 -16.95 8.28 -9.65
N ARG A 41 -17.87 7.38 -10.04
CA ARG A 41 -18.79 6.72 -9.12
C ARG A 41 -18.08 5.69 -8.25
N GLU A 42 -17.16 4.91 -8.81
CA GLU A 42 -16.32 3.98 -8.04
C GLU A 42 -15.49 4.73 -6.98
N THR A 43 -14.82 5.82 -7.37
CA THR A 43 -14.06 6.65 -6.41
C THR A 43 -14.96 7.21 -5.31
N SER A 44 -16.14 7.71 -5.66
CA SER A 44 -17.09 8.26 -4.68
C SER A 44 -17.57 7.20 -3.69
N LEU A 45 -17.87 5.98 -4.17
CA LEU A 45 -18.27 4.88 -3.29
C LEU A 45 -17.13 4.43 -2.37
N PHE A 46 -15.92 4.31 -2.91
CA PHE A 46 -14.74 3.97 -2.10
C PHE A 46 -14.52 5.00 -0.99
N PHE A 47 -14.64 6.30 -1.28
CA PHE A 47 -14.48 7.36 -0.29
C PHE A 47 -15.56 7.31 0.79
N ASN A 48 -16.82 7.10 0.40
CA ASN A 48 -17.92 6.96 1.36
C ASN A 48 -17.74 5.73 2.26
N ASP A 49 -17.31 4.61 1.69
CA ASP A 49 -17.09 3.38 2.46
C ASP A 49 -15.85 3.53 3.36
N LEU A 50 -14.81 4.28 2.95
CA LEU A 50 -13.59 4.51 3.74
C LEU A 50 -13.78 5.52 4.88
N GLU A 51 -14.64 6.54 4.71
CA GLU A 51 -14.90 7.55 5.74
C GLU A 51 -15.43 6.92 7.04
N GLY A 52 -14.77 7.18 8.17
CA GLY A 52 -15.10 6.62 9.47
C GLY A 52 -13.89 6.36 10.35
N ALA A 53 -14.13 5.80 11.54
CA ALA A 53 -13.09 5.35 12.44
C ALA A 53 -12.84 3.85 12.24
N TRP A 54 -11.57 3.47 12.14
CA TRP A 54 -11.14 2.10 11.93
C TRP A 54 -10.20 1.66 13.03
N PHE A 55 -10.35 0.42 13.47
CA PHE A 55 -9.44 -0.21 14.41
C PHE A 55 -8.98 -1.56 13.87
N GLY A 56 -7.68 -1.81 13.93
CA GLY A 56 -7.08 -3.09 13.60
C GLY A 56 -6.11 -3.53 14.67
N ASN A 57 -6.14 -4.81 15.02
CA ASN A 57 -5.21 -5.41 15.99
C ASN A 57 -4.51 -6.64 15.42
N LYS A 58 -4.53 -6.82 14.11
CA LYS A 58 -3.90 -7.94 13.38
C LYS A 58 -2.72 -7.46 12.53
N GLY A 59 -2.15 -6.32 12.91
CA GLY A 59 -1.13 -5.64 12.13
C GLY A 59 0.26 -6.21 12.35
N TRP A 60 1.08 -6.21 11.29
CA TRP A 60 2.48 -6.59 11.34
C TRP A 60 3.35 -5.61 10.57
N ASN A 61 4.43 -5.15 11.22
CA ASN A 61 5.47 -4.35 10.63
C ASN A 61 6.73 -5.19 10.45
N ILE A 62 7.23 -5.26 9.22
CA ILE A 62 8.41 -6.02 8.82
C ILE A 62 9.39 -5.03 8.21
N ILE A 63 10.51 -4.80 8.89
CA ILE A 63 11.47 -3.77 8.47
C ILE A 63 12.90 -4.26 8.68
N ALA A 64 13.73 -4.11 7.65
CA ALA A 64 15.17 -4.21 7.78
C ALA A 64 15.74 -2.81 8.07
N LEU A 65 16.62 -2.74 9.07
CA LEU A 65 17.32 -1.51 9.46
C LEU A 65 18.83 -1.70 9.36
N PRO A 66 19.60 -0.66 9.01
CA PRO A 66 21.06 -0.69 9.14
C PRO A 66 21.47 -1.07 10.57
N SER A 67 22.38 -2.04 10.73
CA SER A 67 22.86 -2.44 12.05
C SER A 67 23.77 -1.38 12.67
N PRO A 68 23.86 -1.31 14.02
CA PRO A 68 24.82 -0.44 14.68
C PRO A 68 26.25 -0.67 14.17
N GLY A 69 26.91 0.40 13.76
CA GLY A 69 28.28 0.37 13.25
C GLY A 69 28.41 0.25 11.72
N SER A 70 27.32 -0.01 11.00
CA SER A 70 27.34 0.04 9.53
C SER A 70 27.37 1.48 9.01
N THR A 71 28.04 1.70 7.87
CA THR A 71 28.06 3.00 7.17
C THR A 71 27.27 2.91 5.86
N PRO A 72 26.71 4.04 5.37
CA PRO A 72 26.00 4.07 4.09
C PRO A 72 26.83 3.59 2.89
N ASP A 73 28.14 3.85 2.94
CA ASP A 73 29.09 3.61 1.84
C ASP A 73 29.74 2.21 1.89
N SER A 74 29.15 1.26 2.62
CA SER A 74 29.70 -0.09 2.80
C SER A 74 28.66 -1.19 2.61
N GLN A 75 29.12 -2.40 2.30
CA GLN A 75 28.34 -3.60 2.53
C GLN A 75 28.23 -3.79 4.05
N GLY A 76 27.04 -3.54 4.60
CA GLY A 76 26.77 -3.60 6.04
C GLY A 76 25.88 -4.78 6.43
N ASP A 77 25.78 -5.00 7.73
CA ASP A 77 24.81 -5.92 8.31
C ASP A 77 23.48 -5.19 8.55
N PHE A 78 22.37 -5.91 8.47
CA PHE A 78 21.05 -5.39 8.80
C PHE A 78 20.43 -6.14 9.97
N ARG A 79 19.48 -5.49 10.63
CA ARG A 79 18.61 -6.10 11.62
C ARG A 79 17.19 -6.15 11.07
N LEU A 80 16.62 -7.35 10.99
CA LEU A 80 15.20 -7.54 10.71
C LEU A 80 14.39 -7.36 12.00
N LEU A 81 13.40 -6.48 11.98
CA LEU A 81 12.41 -6.32 13.04
C LEU A 81 11.05 -6.80 12.53
N LEU A 82 10.43 -7.67 13.30
CA LEU A 82 9.05 -8.15 13.12
C LEU A 82 8.26 -7.65 14.33
N ILE A 83 7.36 -6.69 14.12
CA ILE A 83 6.68 -6.01 15.21
C ILE A 83 5.17 -6.16 15.02
N PRO A 84 4.47 -6.91 15.90
CA PRO A 84 3.02 -6.94 15.90
C PRO A 84 2.49 -5.59 16.40
N TYR A 85 1.47 -5.06 15.73
CA TYR A 85 0.92 -3.75 16.09
C TYR A 85 -0.60 -3.70 16.08
N ALA A 86 -1.12 -2.75 16.84
CA ALA A 86 -2.50 -2.27 16.79
C ALA A 86 -2.51 -0.89 16.16
N GLU A 87 -3.62 -0.54 15.51
CA GLU A 87 -3.72 0.64 14.69
C GLU A 87 -5.10 1.26 14.79
N THR A 88 -5.12 2.59 14.81
CA THR A 88 -6.32 3.39 14.55
C THR A 88 -6.12 4.17 13.25
N LEU A 89 -7.15 4.18 12.41
CA LEU A 89 -7.23 5.04 11.23
C LEU A 89 -8.54 5.81 11.30
N ASP A 90 -8.45 7.11 11.55
CA ASP A 90 -9.60 8.02 11.54
C ASP A 90 -9.64 8.74 10.20
N VAL A 91 -10.72 8.59 9.44
CA VAL A 91 -10.92 9.21 8.13
C VAL A 91 -12.17 10.09 8.16
N ARG A 92 -12.05 11.36 7.78
CA ARG A 92 -13.14 12.34 7.86
C ARG A 92 -13.23 13.18 6.59
N ASN A 93 -14.43 13.60 6.23
CA ASN A 93 -14.61 14.55 5.15
C ASN A 93 -13.89 15.88 5.43
N ALA A 94 -13.05 16.33 4.49
CA ALA A 94 -12.29 17.58 4.62
C ALA A 94 -13.13 18.84 4.30
N GLY A 95 -14.41 18.67 3.96
CA GLY A 95 -15.36 19.73 3.65
C GLY A 95 -15.58 19.92 2.15
N ALA A 96 -15.88 21.17 1.77
CA ALA A 96 -16.16 21.51 0.37
C ALA A 96 -14.93 21.24 -0.53
N PRO A 97 -15.12 20.80 -1.79
CA PRO A 97 -14.02 20.55 -2.71
C PRO A 97 -13.09 21.76 -2.88
N ALA A 98 -11.79 21.53 -2.80
CA ALA A 98 -10.78 22.55 -3.04
C ALA A 98 -10.66 22.82 -4.56
N ARG A 99 -10.71 24.09 -4.96
CA ARG A 99 -10.68 24.48 -6.38
C ARG A 99 -9.27 24.85 -6.82
N ASN A 100 -8.67 24.03 -7.67
CA ASN A 100 -7.44 24.34 -8.40
C ASN A 100 -7.77 25.19 -9.64
N ARG A 101 -7.09 26.33 -9.79
CA ARG A 101 -7.31 27.29 -10.88
C ARG A 101 -6.31 27.10 -12.02
N GLY A 102 -6.76 26.57 -13.14
CA GLY A 102 -5.95 26.35 -14.35
C GLY A 102 -6.16 27.41 -15.45
N GLY A 103 -7.05 28.38 -15.23
CA GLY A 103 -7.31 29.50 -16.16
C GLY A 103 -8.28 29.14 -17.28
N SER A 104 -8.00 28.10 -18.08
CA SER A 104 -8.97 27.54 -19.04
C SER A 104 -9.78 26.39 -18.46
N LEU A 105 -9.23 25.73 -17.44
CA LEU A 105 -9.81 24.60 -16.74
C LEU A 105 -9.73 24.84 -15.24
N ASP A 106 -10.71 24.36 -14.49
CA ASP A 106 -10.68 24.29 -13.04
C ASP A 106 -10.89 22.84 -12.59
N GLN A 107 -10.14 22.41 -11.58
CA GLN A 107 -10.29 21.10 -10.95
C GLN A 107 -10.85 21.27 -9.55
N PHE A 108 -11.80 20.42 -9.17
CA PHE A 108 -12.45 20.41 -7.87
C PHE A 108 -12.06 19.15 -7.11
N VAL A 109 -11.21 19.31 -6.11
CA VAL A 109 -10.64 18.22 -5.32
C VAL A 109 -11.49 17.96 -4.09
N ALA A 110 -12.31 16.91 -4.11
CA ALA A 110 -12.94 16.39 -2.90
C ALA A 110 -11.91 15.59 -2.10
N ALA A 111 -11.86 15.78 -0.78
CA ALA A 111 -10.85 15.14 0.06
C ALA A 111 -11.42 14.55 1.34
N LEU A 112 -10.79 13.47 1.80
CA LEU A 112 -10.92 12.95 3.15
C LEU A 112 -9.60 13.21 3.88
N GLU A 113 -9.62 13.92 5.00
CA GLU A 113 -8.47 13.94 5.90
C GLU A 113 -8.38 12.59 6.63
N TYR A 114 -7.16 12.12 6.89
CA TYR A 114 -6.96 10.95 7.74
C TYR A 114 -5.86 11.16 8.77
N GLN A 115 -5.99 10.42 9.87
CA GLN A 115 -4.99 10.26 10.90
C GLN A 115 -4.80 8.77 11.19
N GLN A 116 -3.58 8.29 10.97
CA GLN A 116 -3.14 6.94 11.29
C GLN A 116 -2.25 6.97 12.53
N ARG A 117 -2.48 6.04 13.45
CA ARG A 117 -1.61 5.81 14.62
C ARG A 117 -1.37 4.33 14.81
N VAL A 118 -0.12 3.96 14.96
CA VAL A 118 0.32 2.58 15.12
C VAL A 118 1.01 2.42 16.46
N PHE A 119 0.64 1.37 17.20
CA PHE A 119 1.12 1.06 18.53
C PHE A 119 1.66 -0.36 18.58
N ASN A 120 2.83 -0.53 19.20
CA ASN A 120 3.36 -1.85 19.48
C ASN A 120 2.38 -2.62 20.37
N LYS A 121 1.97 -3.84 19.99
CA LYS A 121 1.01 -4.62 20.79
C LYS A 121 1.59 -5.11 22.11
N ASP A 122 2.89 -5.32 22.17
CA ASP A 122 3.57 -5.89 23.33
C ASP A 122 3.92 -4.80 24.34
N THR A 123 4.32 -3.61 23.88
CA THR A 123 4.76 -2.51 24.76
C THR A 123 3.75 -1.38 24.92
N GLY A 124 2.79 -1.25 23.99
CA GLY A 124 1.86 -0.12 23.92
C GLY A 124 2.49 1.19 23.43
N GLU A 125 3.78 1.19 23.11
CA GLU A 125 4.50 2.37 22.64
C GLU A 125 4.04 2.77 21.23
N ALA A 126 3.96 4.07 20.97
CA ALA A 126 3.68 4.58 19.64
C ALA A 126 4.87 4.27 18.70
N LEU A 127 4.60 3.53 17.63
CA LEU A 127 5.58 3.18 16.60
C LEU A 127 5.55 4.14 15.42
N HIS A 128 4.37 4.62 15.06
CA HIS A 128 4.17 5.42 13.86
C HIS A 128 2.96 6.34 14.01
N VAL A 129 3.05 7.52 13.40
CA VAL A 129 1.93 8.45 13.23
C VAL A 129 2.04 9.00 11.82
N GLU A 130 0.91 9.05 11.12
CA GLU A 130 0.81 9.66 9.80
C GLU A 130 -0.49 10.47 9.75
N ASN A 131 -0.45 11.62 9.10
CA ASN A 131 -1.66 12.38 8.79
C ASN A 131 -1.56 12.93 7.37
N GLY A 132 -2.70 13.01 6.69
CA GLY A 132 -2.75 13.46 5.32
C GLY A 132 -4.15 13.43 4.74
N MET A 133 -4.26 13.28 3.42
CA MET A 133 -5.54 13.28 2.74
C MET A 133 -5.63 12.20 1.66
N PHE A 134 -6.79 11.57 1.54
CA PHE A 134 -7.23 10.94 0.29
C PHE A 134 -7.93 12.00 -0.56
N MET A 135 -7.64 12.05 -1.86
CA MET A 135 -8.12 13.08 -2.77
C MET A 135 -8.75 12.46 -4.01
N ASN A 136 -9.95 12.92 -4.37
CA ASN A 136 -10.59 12.63 -5.64
C ASN A 136 -10.32 13.79 -6.60
N LEU A 137 -9.57 13.51 -7.66
CA LEU A 137 -9.05 14.47 -8.65
C LEU A 137 -9.84 14.44 -9.96
N SER A 138 -11.00 13.76 -9.97
CA SER A 138 -11.75 13.44 -11.20
C SER A 138 -12.53 14.62 -11.79
N GLU A 139 -12.96 15.57 -10.96
CA GLU A 139 -13.84 16.65 -11.40
C GLU A 139 -13.02 17.79 -11.99
N ILE A 140 -13.03 17.91 -13.32
CA ILE A 140 -12.39 18.97 -14.08
C ILE A 140 -13.42 19.59 -15.02
N LEU A 141 -13.58 20.90 -14.94
CA LEU A 141 -14.52 21.68 -15.74
C LEU A 141 -13.76 22.73 -16.57
N ASP A 142 -14.23 23.02 -17.78
CA ASP A 142 -13.80 24.20 -18.51
C ASP A 142 -14.59 25.46 -18.11
N ASN A 143 -14.29 26.59 -18.75
CA ASN A 143 -14.95 27.87 -18.49
C ASN A 143 -16.46 27.88 -18.84
N ASP A 144 -16.93 26.93 -19.64
CA ASP A 144 -18.34 26.75 -19.99
C ASP A 144 -19.02 25.69 -19.11
N SER A 145 -18.36 25.27 -18.01
CA SER A 145 -18.81 24.23 -17.09
C SER A 145 -18.98 22.85 -17.72
N GLN A 146 -18.28 22.55 -18.81
CA GLN A 146 -18.28 21.23 -19.40
C GLN A 146 -17.24 20.33 -18.74
N THR A 147 -17.66 19.12 -18.39
CA THR A 147 -16.79 18.09 -17.82
C THR A 147 -15.71 17.65 -18.80
N GLN A 148 -14.47 17.67 -18.34
CA GLN A 148 -13.31 17.21 -19.10
C GLN A 148 -13.01 15.74 -18.82
N PRO A 149 -12.19 15.08 -19.66
CA PRO A 149 -11.75 13.72 -19.41
C PRO A 149 -11.08 13.56 -18.05
N ILE A 150 -11.41 12.46 -17.36
CA ILE A 150 -10.80 12.11 -16.07
C ILE A 150 -9.32 11.78 -16.31
N PRO A 151 -8.37 12.35 -15.53
CA PRO A 151 -6.96 11.99 -15.60
C PRO A 151 -6.75 10.49 -15.37
N GLU A 152 -5.71 9.90 -15.96
CA GLU A 152 -5.40 8.48 -15.74
C GLU A 152 -5.21 8.18 -14.25
N PHE A 153 -4.44 9.00 -13.54
CA PHE A 153 -4.31 8.94 -12.09
C PHE A 153 -5.16 10.02 -11.44
N ASN A 154 -6.37 9.66 -11.02
CA ASN A 154 -7.38 10.56 -10.51
C ASN A 154 -7.70 10.37 -9.01
N VAL A 155 -6.98 9.48 -8.32
CA VAL A 155 -7.08 9.32 -6.87
C VAL A 155 -5.70 9.54 -6.27
N GLY A 156 -5.62 10.37 -5.22
CA GLY A 156 -4.39 10.65 -4.51
C GLY A 156 -4.43 10.29 -3.03
N ARG A 157 -3.28 9.93 -2.46
CA ARG A 157 -3.04 9.87 -1.00
C ARG A 157 -1.80 10.68 -0.68
N SER A 158 -1.93 11.72 0.13
CA SER A 158 -0.80 12.45 0.72
C SER A 158 -0.61 12.06 2.17
N GLY A 159 0.59 12.22 2.72
CA GLY A 159 0.90 11.90 4.12
C GLY A 159 2.17 12.61 4.60
N THR A 160 2.25 12.90 5.90
CA THR A 160 3.46 13.40 6.57
C THR A 160 3.77 12.52 7.78
N ILE A 161 5.03 12.14 7.92
CA ILE A 161 5.51 11.12 8.87
C ILE A 161 6.65 11.72 9.71
N PRO A 162 6.65 11.55 11.05
CA PRO A 162 7.65 12.16 11.95
C PRO A 162 9.06 11.55 11.84
N HIS A 163 9.28 10.59 10.94
CA HIS A 163 10.61 10.16 10.51
C HIS A 163 11.31 11.21 9.61
N GLY A 164 10.56 12.22 9.15
CA GLY A 164 11.05 13.28 8.28
C GLY A 164 10.70 13.04 6.81
N ASP A 165 9.57 12.37 6.56
CA ASP A 165 9.13 11.98 5.23
C ASP A 165 7.76 12.57 4.93
N SER A 166 7.54 12.93 3.66
CA SER A 166 6.22 13.27 3.15
C SER A 166 5.97 12.54 1.83
N ILE A 167 4.77 12.03 1.66
CA ILE A 167 4.39 11.19 0.52
C ILE A 167 3.30 11.84 -0.31
N MET A 168 3.33 11.56 -1.61
CA MET A 168 2.22 11.69 -2.54
C MET A 168 2.15 10.42 -3.37
N LEU A 169 1.07 9.66 -3.22
CA LEU A 169 0.77 8.48 -4.03
C LEU A 169 -0.40 8.82 -4.94
N LEU A 170 -0.35 8.33 -6.17
CA LEU A 170 -1.44 8.49 -7.12
C LEU A 170 -1.89 7.12 -7.63
N SER A 171 -3.15 7.06 -8.03
CA SER A 171 -3.82 5.83 -8.43
C SER A 171 -4.81 6.09 -9.54
N LYS A 172 -5.02 5.06 -10.36
CA LYS A 172 -6.19 4.91 -11.22
C LYS A 172 -7.46 4.83 -10.34
N PRO A 173 -8.65 4.93 -10.92
CA PRO A 173 -9.90 4.75 -10.16
C PRO A 173 -9.92 3.37 -9.46
N PRO A 174 -10.55 3.26 -8.27
CA PRO A 174 -10.75 1.98 -7.63
C PRO A 174 -11.68 1.10 -8.47
N PHE A 175 -11.66 -0.19 -8.19
CA PHE A 175 -12.52 -1.17 -8.85
C PHE A 175 -13.15 -2.13 -7.84
N SER A 176 -14.32 -2.64 -8.20
CA SER A 176 -15.12 -3.50 -7.33
C SER A 176 -15.20 -4.93 -7.88
N VAL A 177 -15.10 -5.92 -6.99
CA VAL A 177 -15.36 -7.34 -7.28
C VAL A 177 -16.39 -7.89 -6.29
N LYS A 178 -17.17 -8.89 -6.73
CA LYS A 178 -18.00 -9.67 -5.82
C LYS A 178 -17.13 -10.67 -5.07
N GLY A 179 -17.39 -10.84 -3.78
CA GLY A 179 -16.65 -11.79 -2.95
C GLY A 179 -15.34 -11.22 -2.40
N ALA A 180 -14.55 -12.13 -1.84
CA ALA A 180 -13.22 -11.85 -1.27
C ALA A 180 -12.22 -11.38 -2.34
N PRO A 181 -11.23 -10.56 -1.97
CA PRO A 181 -10.19 -10.08 -2.89
C PRO A 181 -9.23 -11.20 -3.31
N GLU A 182 -8.63 -11.03 -4.49
CA GLU A 182 -7.39 -11.72 -4.83
C GLU A 182 -6.21 -10.93 -4.27
N ILE A 183 -5.64 -11.42 -3.16
CA ILE A 183 -4.45 -10.83 -2.53
C ILE A 183 -3.21 -11.50 -3.13
N PRO A 184 -2.32 -10.76 -3.83
CA PRO A 184 -1.16 -11.35 -4.49
C PRO A 184 -0.08 -11.73 -3.49
N ASP A 185 0.79 -12.67 -3.87
CA ASP A 185 2.02 -12.95 -3.13
C ASP A 185 2.96 -11.73 -3.21
N ILE A 186 3.65 -11.46 -2.11
CA ILE A 186 4.76 -10.49 -2.06
C ILE A 186 5.97 -11.15 -1.39
N SER A 187 7.14 -10.51 -1.52
CA SER A 187 8.37 -10.92 -0.84
C SER A 187 8.78 -9.85 0.15
N SER A 188 9.16 -10.25 1.36
CA SER A 188 9.83 -9.36 2.32
C SER A 188 11.34 -9.23 2.09
N GLN A 189 11.91 -10.10 1.26
CA GLN A 189 13.35 -10.11 1.00
C GLN A 189 13.74 -9.02 0.00
N PRO A 190 14.93 -8.40 0.17
CA PRO A 190 15.47 -7.47 -0.80
C PRO A 190 15.58 -8.13 -2.19
N PRO A 191 15.04 -7.52 -3.25
CA PRO A 191 15.04 -8.12 -4.58
C PRO A 191 16.42 -8.10 -5.25
N ASP A 192 17.36 -7.28 -4.77
CA ASP A 192 18.58 -6.94 -5.49
C ASP A 192 19.82 -6.77 -4.58
N ILE A 193 20.22 -7.82 -3.86
CA ILE A 193 21.38 -7.79 -2.95
C ILE A 193 22.75 -7.71 -3.65
N GLY A 194 22.83 -7.88 -4.97
CA GLY A 194 24.09 -7.91 -5.71
C GLY A 194 24.70 -9.30 -5.86
N GLN A 195 25.96 -9.36 -6.29
CA GLN A 195 26.69 -10.61 -6.55
C GLN A 195 27.59 -10.94 -5.36
N GLN A 196 27.83 -12.23 -5.11
CA GLN A 196 28.76 -12.69 -4.06
C GLN A 196 28.34 -12.28 -2.63
N ALA A 197 27.03 -12.08 -2.40
CA ALA A 197 26.51 -11.93 -1.04
C ALA A 197 26.94 -13.15 -0.18
N PRO A 198 27.39 -12.94 1.07
CA PRO A 198 27.75 -14.03 1.97
C PRO A 198 26.62 -15.05 2.10
N LEU A 199 26.99 -16.34 2.16
CA LEU A 199 26.02 -17.39 2.45
C LEU A 199 25.34 -17.09 3.80
N GLY A 200 24.02 -17.15 3.82
CA GLY A 200 23.23 -16.90 5.01
C GLY A 200 22.91 -15.43 5.30
N TYR A 201 23.31 -14.49 4.43
CA TYR A 201 23.03 -13.06 4.65
C TYR A 201 21.55 -12.77 4.85
N LEU A 202 20.65 -13.46 4.13
CA LEU A 202 19.20 -13.31 4.26
C LEU A 202 18.54 -14.33 5.21
N ASP A 203 19.33 -15.11 5.96
CA ASP A 203 18.79 -16.08 6.93
C ASP A 203 17.85 -15.48 7.97
N PRO A 204 17.95 -14.20 8.40
CA PRO A 204 16.96 -13.60 9.28
C PRO A 204 15.52 -13.70 8.76
N TYR A 205 15.30 -13.74 7.44
CA TYR A 205 13.97 -13.90 6.83
C TYR A 205 13.46 -15.35 6.81
N LEU A 206 14.34 -16.33 7.07
CA LEU A 206 14.00 -17.75 7.08
C LEU A 206 13.50 -18.22 8.44
N VAL A 207 13.71 -17.43 9.49
CA VAL A 207 13.27 -17.74 10.86
C VAL A 207 11.75 -17.66 10.91
N PRO A 208 11.04 -18.77 11.20
CA PRO A 208 9.59 -18.75 11.35
C PRO A 208 9.18 -17.86 12.52
N HIS A 209 8.05 -17.17 12.38
CA HIS A 209 7.47 -16.36 13.44
C HIS A 209 5.98 -16.65 13.55
N ASP A 210 5.49 -16.84 14.77
CA ASP A 210 4.08 -17.09 15.00
C ASP A 210 3.25 -15.87 14.58
N GLY A 211 2.15 -16.13 13.87
CA GLY A 211 1.18 -15.11 13.47
C GLY A 211 1.51 -14.30 12.21
N ILE A 212 2.65 -14.54 11.56
CA ILE A 212 3.05 -13.87 10.31
C ILE A 212 3.85 -14.80 9.40
N ASN A 213 3.48 -14.84 8.13
CA ASN A 213 4.37 -15.41 7.11
C ASN A 213 5.42 -14.36 6.74
N VAL A 214 6.61 -14.45 7.32
CA VAL A 214 7.68 -13.45 7.14
C VAL A 214 8.04 -13.30 5.66
N GLY A 215 8.28 -14.40 4.96
CA GLY A 215 8.70 -14.37 3.56
C GLY A 215 7.63 -13.84 2.60
N ASN A 216 6.35 -14.07 2.90
CA ASN A 216 5.21 -13.57 2.14
C ASN A 216 4.11 -13.03 3.08
N PRO A 217 4.22 -11.78 3.53
CA PRO A 217 3.29 -11.21 4.51
C PRO A 217 1.83 -11.25 4.06
N ASN A 218 1.56 -11.10 2.75
CA ASN A 218 0.21 -11.21 2.18
C ASN A 218 -0.43 -12.60 2.35
N ALA A 219 0.35 -13.66 2.55
CA ALA A 219 -0.19 -14.97 2.93
C ALA A 219 -0.95 -14.89 4.28
N THR A 220 -0.54 -14.02 5.18
CA THR A 220 -1.20 -13.80 6.48
C THR A 220 -2.58 -13.16 6.31
N LEU A 221 -2.73 -12.21 5.38
CA LEU A 221 -4.03 -11.61 5.06
C LEU A 221 -5.00 -12.62 4.45
N ARG A 222 -4.50 -13.49 3.55
CA ARG A 222 -5.32 -14.58 2.98
C ARG A 222 -5.72 -15.60 4.04
N GLN A 223 -4.79 -15.97 4.92
CA GLN A 223 -5.09 -16.87 6.03
C GLN A 223 -6.19 -16.30 6.94
N GLU A 224 -6.19 -14.98 7.18
CA GLU A 224 -7.28 -14.31 7.90
C GLU A 224 -8.63 -14.48 7.20
N LEU A 225 -8.71 -14.28 5.88
CA LEU A 225 -9.93 -14.51 5.11
C LEU A 225 -10.40 -15.97 5.17
N GLU A 226 -9.47 -16.93 5.13
CA GLU A 226 -9.78 -18.36 5.26
C GLU A 226 -10.33 -18.71 6.65
N MET A 227 -9.74 -18.14 7.71
CA MET A 227 -10.23 -18.31 9.08
C MET A 227 -11.63 -17.70 9.26
N GLN A 228 -11.84 -16.49 8.73
CA GLN A 228 -13.15 -15.84 8.73
C GLN A 228 -14.22 -16.69 8.03
N ALA A 229 -13.89 -17.27 6.87
CA ALA A 229 -14.79 -18.17 6.16
C ALA A 229 -15.13 -19.42 7.00
N CYS A 230 -14.14 -20.03 7.67
CA CYS A 230 -14.36 -21.15 8.60
C CYS A 230 -15.28 -20.75 9.77
N ASP A 231 -15.17 -19.52 10.25
CA ASP A 231 -15.99 -18.97 11.34
C ASP A 231 -17.39 -18.53 10.90
N GLY A 232 -17.72 -18.68 9.62
CA GLY A 232 -19.04 -18.37 9.06
C GLY A 232 -19.20 -16.92 8.62
N PHE A 233 -18.11 -16.23 8.32
CA PHE A 233 -18.14 -14.92 7.68
C PHE A 233 -18.02 -15.04 6.16
N GLU A 234 -18.75 -14.22 5.42
CA GLU A 234 -18.78 -14.16 3.97
C GLU A 234 -18.42 -12.75 3.51
N ILE A 235 -17.39 -12.61 2.67
CA ILE A 235 -17.13 -11.36 1.97
C ILE A 235 -18.14 -11.24 0.82
N LEU A 236 -18.94 -10.19 0.81
CA LEU A 236 -19.98 -9.94 -0.19
C LEU A 236 -19.42 -9.19 -1.41
N GLU A 237 -18.58 -8.19 -1.14
CA GLU A 237 -18.05 -7.26 -2.12
C GLU A 237 -16.71 -6.72 -1.60
N THR A 238 -15.76 -6.52 -2.51
CA THR A 238 -14.49 -5.87 -2.22
C THR A 238 -14.23 -4.73 -3.21
N ARG A 239 -13.93 -3.54 -2.68
CA ARG A 239 -13.44 -2.40 -3.45
C ARG A 239 -11.93 -2.28 -3.26
N THR A 240 -11.18 -2.29 -4.36
CA THR A 240 -9.73 -2.26 -4.34
C THR A 240 -9.21 -0.92 -4.83
N LEU A 241 -8.28 -0.32 -4.07
CA LEU A 241 -7.53 0.88 -4.46
C LEU A 241 -6.03 0.57 -4.41
N VAL A 242 -5.30 0.89 -5.50
CA VAL A 242 -3.86 0.60 -5.65
C VAL A 242 -3.09 1.91 -5.84
N LEU A 243 -2.43 2.39 -4.79
CA LEU A 243 -1.70 3.64 -4.75
C LEU A 243 -0.21 3.42 -4.96
N ASP A 244 0.44 4.28 -5.74
CA ASP A 244 1.89 4.20 -5.98
C ASP A 244 2.52 5.60 -6.09
N SER A 245 3.67 5.81 -5.48
CA SER A 245 4.44 7.04 -5.66
C SER A 245 5.05 7.12 -7.06
N ALA A 246 5.21 6.00 -7.78
CA ALA A 246 5.70 5.98 -9.15
C ALA A 246 4.67 6.49 -10.18
N ASN A 247 3.39 6.61 -9.81
CA ASN A 247 2.30 7.08 -10.68
C ASN A 247 2.25 8.62 -10.79
N ALA A 248 3.40 9.26 -11.03
CA ALA A 248 3.58 10.72 -10.94
C ALA A 248 3.41 11.32 -9.52
N GLY A 249 3.54 10.47 -8.51
CA GLY A 249 3.70 10.88 -7.12
C GLY A 249 5.16 11.17 -6.76
N ALA A 250 5.45 11.26 -5.46
CA ALA A 250 6.80 11.43 -4.93
C ALA A 250 6.88 11.07 -3.45
N ILE A 251 8.11 10.85 -2.99
CA ILE A 251 8.47 10.89 -1.57
C ILE A 251 9.52 11.98 -1.41
N ASN A 252 9.36 12.82 -0.39
CA ASN A 252 10.35 13.81 0.00
C ASN A 252 10.84 13.50 1.42
N ASN A 253 12.16 13.36 1.56
CA ASN A 253 12.83 12.88 2.76
C ASN A 253 13.79 13.94 3.29
N ILE A 254 13.94 14.04 4.61
CA ILE A 254 14.99 14.86 5.21
C ILE A 254 16.40 14.33 4.88
N PRO A 255 17.45 15.17 4.91
CA PRO A 255 18.80 14.75 4.52
C PRO A 255 19.36 13.54 5.27
N PHE A 256 18.96 13.33 6.53
CA PHE A 256 19.37 12.16 7.29
C PHE A 256 18.83 10.86 6.69
N ILE A 257 17.53 10.82 6.37
CA ILE A 257 16.89 9.66 5.74
C ILE A 257 17.49 9.41 4.36
N VAL A 258 17.64 10.47 3.54
CA VAL A 258 18.29 10.37 2.21
C VAL A 258 19.65 9.70 2.28
N ARG A 259 20.43 9.97 3.34
CA ARG A 259 21.79 9.44 3.48
C ARG A 259 21.85 8.04 4.09
N HIS A 260 20.92 7.68 4.98
CA HIS A 260 21.08 6.50 5.84
C HIS A 260 20.12 5.36 5.55
N ALA A 261 18.91 5.64 5.03
CA ALA A 261 17.91 4.66 4.66
C ALA A 261 16.83 5.33 3.80
N ASN A 262 17.21 5.71 2.57
CA ASN A 262 16.38 6.58 1.74
C ASN A 262 15.08 5.88 1.35
N ALA A 263 13.91 6.44 1.68
CA ALA A 263 12.63 5.95 1.18
C ALA A 263 12.45 6.38 -0.27
N THR A 264 12.52 5.44 -1.21
CA THR A 264 12.61 5.73 -2.66
C THR A 264 11.30 5.52 -3.41
N ARG A 265 10.42 4.65 -2.90
CA ARG A 265 9.09 4.38 -3.44
C ARG A 265 8.19 3.88 -2.34
N MET A 266 6.90 4.16 -2.47
CA MET A 266 5.86 3.61 -1.62
C MET A 266 4.70 3.14 -2.48
N GLN A 267 4.23 1.93 -2.21
CA GLN A 267 3.03 1.36 -2.79
C GLN A 267 2.09 0.94 -1.67
N ALA A 268 0.79 1.16 -1.85
CA ALA A 268 -0.22 0.72 -0.90
C ALA A 268 -1.43 0.14 -1.65
N VAL A 269 -1.91 -1.01 -1.21
CA VAL A 269 -3.12 -1.65 -1.73
C VAL A 269 -4.12 -1.78 -0.60
N PHE A 270 -5.32 -1.24 -0.81
CA PHE A 270 -6.42 -1.26 0.12
C PHE A 270 -7.53 -2.15 -0.45
N TRP A 271 -7.98 -3.12 0.32
CA TRP A 271 -9.14 -3.98 0.05
C TRP A 271 -10.22 -3.65 1.08
N LEU A 272 -11.21 -2.88 0.64
CA LEU A 272 -12.34 -2.46 1.46
C LEU A 272 -13.51 -3.41 1.22
N GLU A 273 -13.88 -4.16 2.25
CA GLU A 273 -14.70 -5.36 2.15
C GLU A 273 -16.00 -5.21 2.93
N LYS A 274 -17.11 -5.64 2.33
CA LYS A 274 -18.38 -5.81 3.04
C LYS A 274 -18.49 -7.25 3.51
N VAL A 275 -18.50 -7.45 4.83
CA VAL A 275 -18.47 -8.77 5.46
C VAL A 275 -19.81 -9.08 6.11
N ARG A 276 -20.38 -10.25 5.82
CA ARG A 276 -21.57 -10.78 6.48
C ARG A 276 -21.20 -11.87 7.46
N ASN A 277 -21.71 -11.81 8.67
CA ASN A 277 -21.73 -12.95 9.58
C ASN A 277 -22.96 -13.83 9.25
N ASN A 278 -22.75 -15.02 8.70
CA ASN A 278 -23.85 -15.91 8.28
C ASN A 278 -24.61 -16.52 9.47
N LYS A 279 -24.05 -16.48 10.68
CA LYS A 279 -24.71 -16.96 11.89
C LYS A 279 -25.69 -15.93 12.46
N THR A 280 -25.43 -14.64 12.28
CA THR A 280 -26.25 -13.55 12.87
C THR A 280 -26.98 -12.70 11.83
N GLY A 281 -26.55 -12.73 10.56
CA GLY A 281 -27.01 -11.84 9.48
C GLY A 281 -26.42 -10.43 9.53
N GLN A 282 -25.58 -10.11 10.54
CA GLN A 282 -24.93 -8.81 10.66
C GLN A 282 -23.99 -8.57 9.48
N VAL A 283 -23.99 -7.34 8.95
CA VAL A 283 -23.05 -6.87 7.93
C VAL A 283 -22.21 -5.74 8.52
N PHE A 284 -20.90 -5.76 8.28
CA PHE A 284 -19.96 -4.73 8.71
C PHE A 284 -18.88 -4.51 7.64
N ASP A 285 -18.17 -3.38 7.74
CA ASP A 285 -17.07 -3.05 6.82
C ASP A 285 -15.73 -3.45 7.44
N GLN A 286 -14.90 -4.11 6.63
CA GLN A 286 -13.53 -4.52 6.93
C GLN A 286 -12.57 -3.84 5.94
N LEU A 287 -11.37 -3.49 6.40
CA LEU A 287 -10.29 -3.00 5.56
C LEU A 287 -9.07 -3.90 5.76
N GLN A 288 -8.69 -4.64 4.72
CA GLN A 288 -7.35 -5.22 4.64
C GLN A 288 -6.44 -4.30 3.83
N TYR A 289 -5.19 -4.15 4.23
CA TYR A 289 -4.22 -3.44 3.40
C TYR A 289 -2.83 -4.06 3.48
N THR A 290 -2.06 -3.77 2.44
CA THR A 290 -0.61 -3.96 2.39
C THR A 290 0.04 -2.67 1.92
N GLN A 291 1.07 -2.24 2.63
CA GLN A 291 1.89 -1.09 2.26
C GLN A 291 3.36 -1.52 2.25
N ILE A 292 4.06 -1.16 1.17
CA ILE A 292 5.46 -1.50 0.93
C ILE A 292 6.20 -0.19 0.66
N ILE A 293 7.23 0.08 1.44
CA ILE A 293 8.15 1.20 1.27
C ILE A 293 9.52 0.63 0.91
N ASP A 294 10.08 1.10 -0.20
CA ASP A 294 11.41 0.71 -0.66
C ASP A 294 12.47 1.59 0.02
N LEU A 295 13.20 1.03 0.99
CA LEU A 295 14.32 1.69 1.66
C LEU A 295 15.64 1.35 0.97
N ALA A 296 16.45 2.35 0.63
CA ALA A 296 17.76 2.15 0.02
C ALA A 296 18.88 2.39 1.05
N PHE A 297 19.63 1.33 1.39
CA PHE A 297 20.82 1.40 2.22
C PHE A 297 21.72 0.17 2.01
N HIS A 298 23.00 0.31 2.39
CA HIS A 298 24.10 -0.62 2.11
C HIS A 298 24.36 -0.82 0.62
N LEU A 299 25.64 -0.88 0.27
CA LEU A 299 26.06 -1.22 -1.08
C LEU A 299 25.60 -2.64 -1.44
N LYS A 300 25.16 -2.81 -2.69
CA LYS A 300 25.03 -4.13 -3.28
C LYS A 300 26.36 -4.87 -3.21
N PHE A 301 26.31 -6.16 -2.92
CA PHE A 301 27.53 -6.97 -2.91
C PHE A 301 28.17 -7.00 -4.31
N GLY A 302 29.51 -6.88 -4.32
CA GLY A 302 30.29 -6.81 -5.55
C GLY A 302 30.18 -5.49 -6.32
N GLN A 303 29.60 -4.45 -5.73
CA GLN A 303 29.57 -3.09 -6.28
C GLN A 303 30.35 -2.13 -5.38
N ASP A 304 30.95 -1.12 -6.01
CA ASP A 304 31.69 -0.04 -5.34
C ASP A 304 31.07 1.35 -5.60
N ASP A 305 30.02 1.43 -6.45
CA ASP A 305 29.32 2.70 -6.71
C ASP A 305 28.43 3.04 -5.49
N PRO A 306 28.63 4.19 -4.82
CA PRO A 306 27.82 4.63 -3.68
C PRO A 306 26.32 4.79 -3.99
N ASN A 307 25.93 4.80 -5.27
CA ASN A 307 24.52 4.87 -5.69
C ASN A 307 23.89 3.49 -5.89
N ASP A 308 24.68 2.41 -5.93
CA ASP A 308 24.19 1.05 -6.10
C ASP A 308 23.86 0.41 -4.74
N LEU A 309 22.81 0.93 -4.10
CA LEU A 309 22.33 0.47 -2.81
C LEU A 309 21.31 -0.66 -2.93
N ILE A 310 21.29 -1.57 -1.96
CA ILE A 310 20.29 -2.63 -1.84
C ILE A 310 18.91 -2.00 -1.58
N THR A 311 17.87 -2.50 -2.24
CA THR A 311 16.49 -2.13 -1.97
C THR A 311 15.92 -3.04 -0.88
N TRP A 312 15.48 -2.47 0.23
CA TRP A 312 14.94 -3.19 1.38
C TRP A 312 13.44 -2.91 1.52
N PRO A 313 12.57 -3.93 1.36
CA PRO A 313 11.15 -3.78 1.59
C PRO A 313 10.85 -3.55 3.08
N HIS A 314 10.27 -2.39 3.39
CA HIS A 314 9.59 -2.12 4.65
C HIS A 314 8.09 -2.34 4.43
N ILE A 315 7.55 -3.41 5.04
CA ILE A 315 6.20 -3.88 4.78
C ILE A 315 5.34 -3.72 6.03
N THR A 316 4.14 -3.17 5.85
CA THR A 316 3.08 -3.16 6.84
C THR A 316 1.83 -3.80 6.26
N ILE A 317 1.20 -4.68 7.02
CA ILE A 317 -0.10 -5.28 6.69
C ILE A 317 -1.03 -5.17 7.88
N ASN A 318 -2.34 -5.05 7.64
CA ASN A 318 -3.33 -5.14 8.72
C ASN A 318 -4.69 -5.60 8.18
N THR A 319 -5.54 -6.07 9.11
CA THR A 319 -6.98 -6.24 8.91
C THR A 319 -7.69 -5.42 9.98
N MET A 320 -8.49 -4.46 9.55
CA MET A 320 -9.19 -3.48 10.39
C MET A 320 -10.70 -3.60 10.23
N VAL A 321 -11.44 -3.24 11.27
CA VAL A 321 -12.91 -3.19 11.25
C VAL A 321 -13.37 -1.77 11.55
N LYS A 322 -14.36 -1.30 10.81
CA LYS A 322 -14.99 0.01 11.02
C LYS A 322 -15.76 0.01 12.35
N GLN A 323 -15.62 1.09 13.12
CA GLN A 323 -16.23 1.26 14.45
C GLN A 323 -17.60 1.94 14.40
#